data_AF-A0A1Q7ZEP7-F1
#
_entry.id   AF-A0A1Q7ZEP7-F1
#
_cell.length_a   1.000
_cell.length_b   1.000
_cell.length_c   1.000
_cell.angle_alpha   90.00
_cell.angle_beta   90.00
_cell.angle_gamma   90.00
#
_symmetry.space_group_name_H-M   'P 1'
#
loop_
_entity.id
_entity.type
_entity.pdbx_description
1 polymer ?
#
loop_
_entity_poly.entity_id
_entity_poly.type
_entity_poly.pdbx_seq_one_letter_code
_entity_poly.pdbx_strand_id
1 'polypeptide(L)'
;MQRAVASWAGDWDTLHYKTVKDAKKNPIGVDVAIEFKPGDKVDATGIGIAQGVLSADLGAPLAINKAIGARSIAKGPMKGFHLDQLDTDAAGKDITNPLYPSAAAKKGDELGTTAVVPMATPGGGRHGWRFIDKKGKENKLSAQMNDAPVLGAHGANARQIFETTAMAFSGHQTGTYYGSVRWGWQTNAKGKFQRLPFTLLSSDVPTQTFATAVGLWNASKNISGAAHMRLPMALGRWTNIDDTQVVKNPAKAVDTELGKLVKNTRVEVTTKGGSEKFNKGKDHWWKVTVTQGPQIGLVGWSLAGTLADKKVP
;
A
#
# COMPACT_ATOMS: atom_id res chain seq x y z
N MET A 1 6.03 -7.53 22.72
CA MET A 1 6.18 -7.29 21.27
C MET A 1 5.36 -8.33 20.54
N GLN A 2 4.69 -7.94 19.46
CA GLN A 2 3.99 -8.88 18.57
C GLN A 2 5.02 -9.54 17.65
N ARG A 3 4.75 -10.75 17.12
CA ARG A 3 5.68 -11.45 16.21
C ARG A 3 5.65 -10.76 14.84
N ALA A 4 6.83 -10.51 14.27
CA ALA A 4 6.95 -10.05 12.89
C ALA A 4 6.28 -11.02 11.90
N VAL A 5 5.72 -10.49 10.82
CA VAL A 5 5.08 -11.27 9.76
C VAL A 5 5.73 -10.98 8.41
N ALA A 6 6.04 -12.02 7.65
CA ALA A 6 6.81 -11.90 6.40
C ALA A 6 5.91 -11.76 5.17
N SER A 7 6.33 -10.92 4.22
CA SER A 7 5.83 -10.86 2.84
C SER A 7 6.91 -11.37 1.87
N TRP A 8 6.65 -11.40 0.56
CA TRP A 8 7.68 -11.77 -0.43
C TRP A 8 8.88 -10.80 -0.41
N ALA A 9 8.66 -9.56 0.02
CA ALA A 9 9.59 -8.46 -0.10
C ALA A 9 10.25 -8.06 1.23
N GLY A 10 9.91 -8.69 2.36
CA GLY A 10 10.50 -8.34 3.66
C GLY A 10 9.59 -8.64 4.84
N ASP A 11 9.90 -8.03 5.97
CA ASP A 11 9.20 -8.27 7.24
C ASP A 11 8.42 -7.04 7.68
N TRP A 12 7.21 -7.29 8.16
CA TRP A 12 6.37 -6.32 8.85
C TRP A 12 6.44 -6.55 10.35
N ASP A 13 6.59 -5.46 11.10
CA ASP A 13 6.71 -5.49 12.55
C ASP A 13 6.04 -4.26 13.19
N THR A 14 5.87 -4.31 14.51
CA THR A 14 5.46 -3.15 15.31
C THR A 14 6.53 -2.85 16.35
N LEU A 15 7.11 -1.66 16.32
CA LEU A 15 8.04 -1.20 17.36
C LEU A 15 7.32 -1.03 18.69
N HIS A 16 6.08 -0.55 18.63
CA HIS A 16 5.11 -0.66 19.71
C HIS A 16 3.71 -0.84 19.14
N TYR A 17 2.85 -1.44 19.97
CA TYR A 17 1.43 -1.52 19.71
C TYR A 17 0.72 -1.57 21.06
N LYS A 18 0.05 -0.49 21.44
CA LYS A 18 -0.49 -0.26 22.79
C LYS A 18 -1.95 0.17 22.69
N THR A 19 -2.74 -0.14 23.72
CA THR A 19 -4.10 0.39 23.85
C THR A 19 -4.02 1.80 24.44
N VAL A 20 -4.70 2.75 23.80
CA VAL A 20 -4.86 4.11 24.31
C VAL A 20 -6.09 4.16 25.20
N LYS A 21 -5.99 4.89 26.32
CA LYS A 21 -7.07 5.06 27.29
C LYS A 21 -7.40 6.53 27.50
N ASP A 22 -8.67 6.84 27.74
CA ASP A 22 -9.11 8.18 28.16
C ASP A 22 -8.71 8.50 29.62
N ALA A 23 -9.05 9.70 30.09
CA ALA A 23 -8.80 10.13 31.48
C ALA A 23 -9.49 9.24 32.54
N LYS A 24 -10.59 8.58 32.17
CA LYS A 24 -11.33 7.63 33.02
C LYS A 24 -10.81 6.20 32.91
N LYS A 25 -9.68 5.99 32.22
CA LYS A 25 -9.02 4.70 31.96
C LYS A 25 -9.83 3.75 31.05
N ASN A 26 -10.84 4.24 30.34
CA ASN A 26 -11.55 3.47 29.32
C ASN A 26 -10.68 3.36 28.07
N PRO A 27 -10.55 2.19 27.44
CA PRO A 27 -9.85 2.06 26.17
C PRO A 27 -10.64 2.76 25.05
N ILE A 28 -9.96 3.59 24.26
CA ILE A 28 -10.58 4.41 23.20
C ILE A 28 -9.89 4.25 21.83
N GLY A 29 -8.87 3.39 21.75
CA GLY A 29 -8.11 3.19 20.53
C GLY A 29 -6.76 2.54 20.77
N VAL A 30 -5.84 2.78 19.85
CA VAL A 30 -4.49 2.22 19.88
C VAL A 30 -3.45 3.24 19.47
N ASP A 31 -2.21 2.99 19.89
CA ASP A 31 -1.01 3.71 19.47
C ASP A 31 -0.03 2.66 18.92
N VAL A 32 0.41 2.84 17.68
CA VAL A 32 1.23 1.89 16.93
C VAL A 32 2.36 2.60 16.19
N ALA A 33 3.51 1.95 16.14
CA ALA A 33 4.57 2.28 15.19
C ALA A 33 4.84 1.04 14.34
N ILE A 34 4.46 1.11 13.06
CA ILE A 34 4.59 0.03 12.09
C ILE A 34 5.90 0.21 11.33
N GLU A 35 6.64 -0.87 11.17
CA GLU A 35 7.88 -0.90 10.41
C GLU A 35 7.82 -1.97 9.31
N PHE A 36 8.23 -1.60 8.10
CA PHE A 36 8.53 -2.53 7.01
C PHE A 36 10.04 -2.58 6.79
N LYS A 37 10.62 -3.76 7.01
CA LYS A 37 12.05 -4.06 6.85
C LYS A 37 12.26 -4.71 5.48
N PRO A 38 12.79 -4.00 4.46
CA PRO A 38 12.94 -4.56 3.13
C PRO A 38 13.92 -5.75 3.11
N GLY A 39 13.52 -6.85 2.48
CA GLY A 39 14.27 -8.08 2.29
C GLY A 39 15.23 -8.02 1.10
N ASP A 40 15.94 -9.12 0.84
CA ASP A 40 17.03 -9.18 -0.14
C ASP A 40 16.58 -9.04 -1.61
N LYS A 41 15.27 -9.23 -1.88
CA LYS A 41 14.66 -9.10 -3.20
C LYS A 41 14.18 -7.69 -3.54
N VAL A 42 14.30 -6.75 -2.60
CA VAL A 42 13.87 -5.36 -2.82
C VAL A 42 14.97 -4.55 -3.49
N ASP A 43 14.62 -3.88 -4.59
CA ASP A 43 15.44 -2.90 -5.30
C ASP A 43 14.64 -1.61 -5.54
N ALA A 44 14.64 -0.77 -4.51
CA ALA A 44 13.93 0.50 -4.45
C ALA A 44 14.78 1.56 -3.74
N THR A 45 14.96 2.70 -4.41
CA THR A 45 15.63 3.88 -3.82
C THR A 45 14.71 4.68 -2.91
N GLY A 46 13.42 4.32 -2.84
CA GLY A 46 12.44 4.92 -1.94
C GLY A 46 11.23 4.04 -1.75
N ILE A 47 10.87 3.83 -0.48
CA ILE A 47 9.77 2.98 -0.02
C ILE A 47 8.87 3.81 0.89
N GLY A 48 7.60 3.91 0.53
CA GLY A 48 6.56 4.59 1.31
C GLY A 48 5.60 3.57 1.91
N ILE A 49 4.85 4.00 2.93
CA ILE A 49 3.75 3.23 3.50
C ILE A 49 2.43 3.90 3.10
N ALA A 50 1.45 3.14 2.62
CA ALA A 50 0.10 3.62 2.42
C ALA A 50 -0.85 2.87 3.37
N GLN A 51 -1.91 3.54 3.79
CA GLN A 51 -2.87 2.99 4.73
C GLN A 51 -4.30 3.19 4.22
N GLY A 52 -5.15 2.19 4.42
CA GLY A 52 -6.58 2.30 4.27
C GLY A 52 -7.28 1.95 5.58
N VAL A 53 -8.41 2.60 5.84
CA VAL A 53 -9.13 2.48 7.10
C VAL A 53 -10.63 2.29 6.88
N LEU A 54 -11.24 1.46 7.71
CA LEU A 54 -12.67 1.48 7.99
C LEU A 54 -12.89 1.87 9.45
N SER A 55 -13.38 3.10 9.65
CA SER A 55 -13.86 3.60 10.92
C SER A 55 -15.38 3.42 11.01
N ALA A 56 -15.89 2.94 12.13
CA ALA A 56 -17.32 2.80 12.38
C ALA A 56 -17.65 2.96 13.87
N ASP A 57 -18.85 3.42 14.17
CA ASP A 57 -19.43 3.50 15.51
C ASP A 57 -20.88 3.06 15.48
N LEU A 58 -21.32 2.37 16.54
CA LEU A 58 -22.65 1.75 16.60
C LEU A 58 -22.96 0.87 15.37
N GLY A 59 -21.92 0.28 14.76
CA GLY A 59 -22.01 -0.52 13.53
C GLY A 59 -22.13 0.28 12.22
N ALA A 60 -22.25 1.61 12.28
CA ALA A 60 -22.36 2.47 11.10
C ALA A 60 -20.98 3.07 10.72
N PRO A 61 -20.62 3.11 9.43
CA PRO A 61 -19.38 3.75 9.00
C PRO A 61 -19.30 5.23 9.38
N LEU A 62 -18.13 5.66 9.81
CA LEU A 62 -17.81 7.05 10.13
C LEU A 62 -16.88 7.62 9.06
N ALA A 63 -17.29 8.75 8.47
CA ALA A 63 -16.42 9.56 7.62
C ALA A 63 -16.02 10.82 8.39
N ILE A 64 -14.73 11.14 8.41
CA ILE A 64 -14.19 12.31 9.12
C ILE A 64 -14.73 13.61 8.52
N ASN A 65 -14.96 13.64 7.19
CA ASN A 65 -15.61 14.74 6.49
C ASN A 65 -16.37 14.24 5.25
N LYS A 66 -17.12 15.14 4.59
CA LYS A 66 -17.91 14.83 3.39
C LYS A 66 -17.04 14.40 2.19
N ALA A 67 -15.86 14.99 2.01
CA ALA A 67 -14.96 14.68 0.89
C ALA A 67 -14.38 13.26 1.03
N ILE A 68 -13.90 12.89 2.22
CA ILE A 68 -13.48 11.53 2.59
C ILE A 68 -14.64 10.53 2.40
N GLY A 69 -15.84 10.88 2.88
CA GLY A 69 -17.03 10.05 2.70
C GLY A 69 -17.37 9.81 1.22
N ALA A 70 -17.21 10.82 0.36
CA ALA A 70 -17.46 10.71 -1.07
C ALA A 70 -16.45 9.81 -1.81
N ARG A 71 -15.23 9.65 -1.28
CA ARG A 71 -14.20 8.73 -1.81
C ARG A 71 -14.09 7.40 -1.05
N SER A 72 -15.10 7.06 -0.27
CA SER A 72 -15.18 5.78 0.46
C SER A 72 -15.97 4.72 -0.32
N ILE A 73 -15.69 3.45 -0.07
CA ILE A 73 -16.45 2.34 -0.65
C ILE A 73 -17.93 2.46 -0.27
N ALA A 74 -18.82 2.51 -1.27
CA ALA A 74 -20.23 2.87 -1.05
C ALA A 74 -21.11 1.70 -0.56
N LYS A 75 -20.74 0.45 -0.85
CA LYS A 75 -21.59 -0.74 -0.64
C LYS A 75 -20.77 -1.96 -0.19
N GLY A 76 -21.47 -2.93 0.39
CA GLY A 76 -20.89 -4.21 0.82
C GLY A 76 -20.26 -4.18 2.22
N PRO A 77 -19.61 -5.28 2.63
CA PRO A 77 -19.08 -5.46 3.98
C PRO A 77 -18.02 -4.44 4.39
N MET A 78 -17.32 -3.87 3.40
CA MET A 78 -16.28 -2.84 3.58
C MET A 78 -16.79 -1.43 3.24
N LYS A 79 -18.12 -1.20 3.30
CA LYS A 79 -18.71 0.14 3.14
C LYS A 79 -18.05 1.12 4.12
N GLY A 80 -17.59 2.25 3.61
CA GLY A 80 -16.88 3.28 4.36
C GLY A 80 -15.35 3.14 4.36
N PHE A 81 -14.79 2.05 3.84
CA PHE A 81 -13.35 1.91 3.73
C PHE A 81 -12.79 2.90 2.68
N HIS A 82 -11.68 3.56 3.00
CA HIS A 82 -10.99 4.53 2.14
C HIS A 82 -9.48 4.54 2.43
N LEU A 83 -8.67 5.17 1.57
CA LEU A 83 -7.29 5.49 1.94
C LEU A 83 -7.30 6.51 3.06
N ASP A 84 -6.61 6.15 4.14
CA ASP A 84 -6.48 6.97 5.33
C ASP A 84 -5.50 8.10 5.02
N GLN A 85 -6.03 9.26 4.68
CA GLN A 85 -5.26 10.48 4.56
C GLN A 85 -6.21 11.68 4.68
N LEU A 86 -5.77 12.69 5.42
CA LEU A 86 -6.47 13.95 5.55
C LEU A 86 -6.43 14.72 4.22
N ASP A 87 -7.40 15.60 4.01
CA ASP A 87 -7.39 16.50 2.85
C ASP A 87 -6.45 17.69 3.03
N THR A 88 -6.24 18.09 4.28
CA THR A 88 -5.43 19.24 4.66
C THR A 88 -4.66 18.97 5.96
N ASP A 89 -3.53 19.65 6.14
CA ASP A 89 -2.83 19.72 7.42
C ASP A 89 -3.55 20.66 8.41
N ALA A 90 -3.00 20.81 9.62
CA ALA A 90 -3.53 21.69 10.66
C ALA A 90 -3.54 23.19 10.28
N ALA A 91 -2.74 23.59 9.29
CA ALA A 91 -2.70 24.94 8.75
C ALA A 91 -3.64 25.11 7.53
N GLY A 92 -4.44 24.10 7.19
CA GLY A 92 -5.36 24.11 6.05
C GLY A 92 -4.68 23.95 4.70
N LYS A 93 -3.42 23.50 4.64
CA LYS A 93 -2.72 23.25 3.38
C LYS A 93 -3.00 21.85 2.86
N ASP A 94 -3.15 21.75 1.55
CA ASP A 94 -3.53 20.50 0.88
C ASP A 94 -2.55 19.36 1.13
N ILE A 95 -3.09 18.22 1.58
CA ILE A 95 -2.39 16.94 1.59
C ILE A 95 -2.94 16.14 0.41
N THR A 96 -2.09 15.90 -0.58
CA THR A 96 -2.44 15.14 -1.79
C THR A 96 -1.60 13.88 -1.95
N ASN A 97 -0.57 13.69 -1.13
CA ASN A 97 0.25 12.49 -1.13
C ASN A 97 -0.34 11.44 -0.16
N PRO A 98 -0.74 10.26 -0.67
CA PRO A 98 -1.33 9.20 0.16
C PRO A 98 -0.31 8.40 0.97
N LEU A 99 1.00 8.65 0.78
CA LEU A 99 2.04 7.95 1.52
C LEU A 99 2.22 8.55 2.91
N TYR A 100 2.62 7.72 3.85
CA TYR A 100 3.09 8.09 5.16
C TYR A 100 4.61 7.93 5.28
N PRO A 101 5.25 8.81 6.06
CA PRO A 101 4.73 10.13 6.46
C PRO A 101 4.77 11.12 5.29
N SER A 102 3.72 11.92 5.07
CA SER A 102 3.75 13.05 4.11
C SER A 102 3.19 14.31 4.74
N ALA A 103 3.89 15.42 4.54
CA ALA A 103 3.41 16.75 4.86
C ALA A 103 2.47 17.28 3.75
N ALA A 104 1.96 18.49 3.92
CA ALA A 104 1.23 19.18 2.86
C ALA A 104 2.09 19.33 1.59
N ALA A 105 1.49 19.03 0.44
CA ALA A 105 2.18 19.01 -0.84
C ALA A 105 2.40 20.43 -1.37
N LYS A 106 3.54 20.63 -2.04
CA LYS A 106 3.83 21.82 -2.84
C LYS A 106 3.51 21.55 -4.32
N LYS A 107 3.34 22.62 -5.08
CA LYS A 107 3.16 22.52 -6.53
C LYS A 107 4.37 21.82 -7.15
N GLY A 108 4.11 20.74 -7.89
CA GLY A 108 5.14 19.93 -8.55
C GLY A 108 5.70 18.80 -7.69
N ASP A 109 5.24 18.64 -6.44
CA ASP A 109 5.59 17.46 -5.67
C ASP A 109 5.02 16.19 -6.31
N GLU A 110 5.76 15.10 -6.14
CA GLU A 110 5.41 13.74 -6.50
C GLU A 110 5.47 12.87 -5.24
N LEU A 111 5.05 11.61 -5.36
CA LEU A 111 5.03 10.66 -4.24
C LEU A 111 6.35 10.63 -3.44
N GLY A 112 7.48 10.72 -4.14
CA GLY A 112 8.82 10.61 -3.53
C GLY A 112 9.50 11.94 -3.19
N THR A 113 8.89 13.08 -3.49
CA THR A 113 9.50 14.40 -3.26
C THR A 113 8.77 15.26 -2.24
N THR A 114 7.55 14.88 -1.85
CA THR A 114 6.83 15.52 -0.74
C THR A 114 7.65 15.43 0.55
N ALA A 115 7.71 16.53 1.30
CA ALA A 115 8.39 16.53 2.59
C ALA A 115 7.72 15.56 3.57
N VAL A 116 8.51 14.92 4.43
CA VAL A 116 8.01 13.99 5.45
C VAL A 116 7.61 14.71 6.73
N VAL A 117 6.57 14.21 7.41
CA VAL A 117 6.27 14.62 8.78
C VAL A 117 7.31 14.00 9.73
N PRO A 118 7.93 14.78 10.63
CA PRO A 118 8.95 14.28 11.55
C PRO A 118 8.46 13.13 12.43
N MET A 119 9.37 12.18 12.73
CA MET A 119 9.10 10.96 13.51
C MET A 119 8.40 11.21 14.86
N ALA A 120 8.70 12.34 15.53
CA ALA A 120 8.18 12.66 16.86
C ALA A 120 6.70 13.12 16.85
N THR A 121 6.10 13.33 15.68
CA THR A 121 4.73 13.82 15.52
C THR A 121 3.77 12.65 15.27
N PRO A 122 2.51 12.70 15.75
CA PRO A 122 1.46 11.76 15.30
C PRO A 122 1.33 11.77 13.76
N GLY A 123 1.24 10.60 13.13
CA GLY A 123 1.30 10.47 11.66
C GLY A 123 2.72 10.63 11.07
N GLY A 124 3.72 10.84 11.92
CA GLY A 124 5.13 10.93 11.55
C GLY A 124 5.76 9.57 11.26
N GLY A 125 6.98 9.58 10.72
CA GLY A 125 7.63 8.34 10.33
C GLY A 125 8.94 8.57 9.58
N ARG A 126 9.28 7.63 8.70
CA ARG A 126 10.31 7.79 7.67
C ARG A 126 10.01 6.92 6.45
N HIS A 127 10.40 7.40 5.27
CA HIS A 127 10.51 6.53 4.11
C HIS A 127 11.74 5.62 4.23
N GLY A 128 11.64 4.43 3.66
CA GLY A 128 12.72 3.45 3.61
C GLY A 128 13.36 3.38 2.23
N TRP A 129 14.35 2.51 2.10
CA TRP A 129 14.97 2.15 0.82
C TRP A 129 15.70 0.82 0.96
N ARG A 130 15.87 0.13 -0.15
CA ARG A 130 16.89 -0.90 -0.29
C ARG A 130 17.37 -0.99 -1.72
N PHE A 131 18.66 -0.80 -1.96
CA PHE A 131 19.27 -0.95 -3.29
C PHE A 131 20.76 -1.25 -3.17
N ILE A 132 21.31 -1.84 -4.23
CA ILE A 132 22.76 -1.96 -4.41
C ILE A 132 23.23 -0.80 -5.28
N ASP A 133 24.19 -0.01 -4.79
CA ASP A 133 24.72 1.10 -5.58
C ASP A 133 25.68 0.64 -6.68
N LYS A 134 26.15 1.57 -7.52
CA LYS A 134 27.07 1.29 -8.62
C LYS A 134 28.42 0.68 -8.17
N LYS A 135 28.76 0.78 -6.88
CA LYS A 135 29.98 0.22 -6.29
C LYS A 135 29.73 -1.16 -5.64
N GLY A 136 28.52 -1.70 -5.77
CA GLY A 136 28.15 -2.97 -5.14
C GLY A 136 27.81 -2.86 -3.65
N LYS A 137 27.71 -1.64 -3.09
CA LYS A 137 27.37 -1.47 -1.68
C LYS A 137 25.87 -1.55 -1.46
N GLU A 138 25.45 -2.37 -0.50
CA GLU A 138 24.07 -2.39 -0.03
C GLU A 138 23.75 -1.12 0.77
N ASN A 139 22.65 -0.47 0.38
CA ASN A 139 22.04 0.62 1.11
C ASN A 139 20.67 0.15 1.55
N LYS A 140 20.38 0.18 2.86
CA LYS A 140 19.13 -0.34 3.42
C LYS A 140 18.64 0.52 4.59
N LEU A 141 17.36 0.85 4.58
CA LEU A 141 16.65 1.47 5.69
C LEU A 141 15.18 1.04 5.68
N SER A 142 14.64 0.68 6.85
CA SER A 142 13.21 0.37 6.99
C SER A 142 12.32 1.59 6.79
N ALA A 143 11.16 1.40 6.17
CA ALA A 143 10.08 2.38 6.19
C ALA A 143 9.33 2.27 7.53
N GLN A 144 8.95 3.40 8.11
CA GLN A 144 8.23 3.45 9.38
C GLN A 144 7.10 4.47 9.34
N MET A 145 5.99 4.15 9.98
CA MET A 145 4.86 5.04 10.20
C MET A 145 4.37 4.91 11.64
N ASN A 146 4.10 6.04 12.29
CA ASN A 146 3.50 6.13 13.62
C ASN A 146 2.04 6.57 13.46
N ASP A 147 1.13 5.91 14.15
CA ASP A 147 -0.29 6.22 14.12
C ASP A 147 -0.95 5.95 15.47
N ALA A 148 -1.90 6.80 15.84
CA ALA A 148 -2.61 6.74 17.11
C ALA A 148 -4.12 6.93 16.93
N PRO A 149 -4.80 6.05 16.19
CA PRO A 149 -6.22 6.21 15.90
C PRO A 149 -7.05 5.98 17.17
N VAL A 150 -7.84 6.99 17.51
CA VAL A 150 -8.76 6.98 18.66
C VAL A 150 -10.17 7.39 18.22
N LEU A 151 -11.16 6.84 18.91
CA LEU A 151 -12.55 7.27 18.83
C LEU A 151 -13.08 7.50 20.25
N GLY A 152 -13.10 8.75 20.68
CA GLY A 152 -13.61 9.11 22.00
C GLY A 152 -15.11 8.82 22.12
N ALA A 153 -15.54 8.38 23.31
CA ALA A 153 -16.95 8.09 23.61
C ALA A 153 -17.64 7.06 22.69
N HIS A 154 -16.88 6.17 22.04
CA HIS A 154 -17.42 5.17 21.13
C HIS A 154 -18.40 4.20 21.81
N GLY A 155 -19.39 3.71 21.05
CA GLY A 155 -20.38 2.76 21.52
C GLY A 155 -19.98 1.29 21.35
N ALA A 156 -21.01 0.42 21.39
CA ALA A 156 -20.90 -0.98 20.98
C ALA A 156 -20.70 -1.08 19.47
N ASN A 157 -20.07 -2.15 18.99
CA ASN A 157 -19.78 -2.38 17.57
C ASN A 157 -18.99 -1.23 16.90
N ALA A 158 -18.21 -0.50 17.68
CA ALA A 158 -17.26 0.50 17.18
C ALA A 158 -15.99 -0.20 16.69
N ARG A 159 -15.32 0.37 15.69
CA ARG A 159 -14.06 -0.19 15.16
C ARG A 159 -13.28 0.83 14.35
N GLN A 160 -11.97 0.66 14.35
CA GLN A 160 -11.07 1.19 13.33
C GLN A 160 -10.21 0.02 12.86
N ILE A 161 -10.44 -0.42 11.62
CA ILE A 161 -9.74 -1.56 11.01
C ILE A 161 -8.91 -1.03 9.86
N PHE A 162 -7.61 -1.34 9.89
CA PHE A 162 -6.64 -0.84 8.93
C PHE A 162 -6.09 -1.96 8.06
N GLU A 163 -5.82 -1.63 6.81
CA GLU A 163 -4.86 -2.33 5.96
C GLU A 163 -3.71 -1.37 5.64
N THR A 164 -2.49 -1.77 5.98
CA THR A 164 -1.27 -0.99 5.74
C THR A 164 -0.39 -1.76 4.77
N THR A 165 0.13 -1.09 3.76
CA THR A 165 1.00 -1.68 2.73
C THR A 165 2.22 -0.80 2.50
N ALA A 166 3.35 -1.42 2.14
CA ALA A 166 4.55 -0.73 1.73
C ALA A 166 4.64 -0.80 0.21
N MET A 167 5.23 0.22 -0.41
CA MET A 167 5.46 0.22 -1.85
C MET A 167 6.69 1.03 -2.25
N ALA A 168 7.31 0.64 -3.36
CA ALA A 168 8.33 1.45 -3.98
C ALA A 168 7.72 2.64 -4.73
N PHE A 169 8.09 3.85 -4.33
CA PHE A 169 7.80 5.07 -5.10
C PHE A 169 8.97 5.52 -5.98
N SER A 170 10.17 4.96 -5.77
CA SER A 170 11.32 5.19 -6.65
C SER A 170 12.25 3.97 -6.71
N GLY A 171 13.08 3.89 -7.76
CA GLY A 171 14.03 2.81 -8.01
C GLY A 171 13.52 1.78 -9.03
N HIS A 172 14.22 0.65 -9.17
CA HIS A 172 13.91 -0.36 -10.19
C HIS A 172 12.49 -0.94 -10.03
N GLN A 173 12.06 -1.12 -8.77
CA GLN A 173 10.74 -1.62 -8.41
C GLN A 173 9.64 -0.55 -8.31
N THR A 174 9.85 0.67 -8.82
CA THR A 174 8.84 1.75 -8.77
C THR A 174 7.45 1.25 -9.19
N GLY A 175 6.51 1.41 -8.26
CA GLY A 175 5.11 1.05 -8.36
C GLY A 175 4.71 -0.29 -7.75
N THR A 176 5.69 -1.09 -7.30
CA THR A 176 5.48 -2.43 -6.72
C THR A 176 5.08 -2.34 -5.25
N TYR A 177 4.11 -3.16 -4.83
CA TYR A 177 3.74 -3.34 -3.42
C TYR A 177 4.46 -4.52 -2.76
N TYR A 178 4.66 -4.40 -1.45
CA TYR A 178 5.49 -5.32 -0.65
C TYR A 178 4.69 -6.10 0.39
N GLY A 179 3.46 -6.49 0.02
CA GLY A 179 2.49 -7.09 0.91
C GLY A 179 1.82 -6.08 1.82
N SER A 180 0.76 -6.55 2.49
CA SER A 180 -0.03 -5.74 3.40
C SER A 180 -0.35 -6.47 4.70
N VAL A 181 -0.57 -5.68 5.76
CA VAL A 181 -0.89 -6.14 7.09
C VAL A 181 -2.21 -5.55 7.56
N ARG A 182 -2.90 -6.28 8.43
CA ARG A 182 -4.09 -5.83 9.13
C ARG A 182 -3.79 -5.57 10.60
N TRP A 183 -4.35 -4.48 11.11
CA TRP A 183 -4.32 -4.12 12.51
C TRP A 183 -5.52 -3.21 12.86
N GLY A 184 -5.63 -2.82 14.13
CA GLY A 184 -6.64 -1.88 14.61
C GLY A 184 -7.29 -2.28 15.93
N TRP A 185 -8.55 -1.92 16.12
CA TRP A 185 -9.31 -2.26 17.32
C TRP A 185 -10.81 -2.29 17.02
N GLN A 186 -11.57 -2.91 17.91
CA GLN A 186 -13.02 -2.97 17.84
C GLN A 186 -13.64 -3.12 19.24
N THR A 187 -14.92 -2.77 19.38
CA THR A 187 -15.78 -3.21 20.47
C THR A 187 -16.80 -4.23 19.95
N ASN A 188 -17.18 -5.18 20.80
CA ASN A 188 -18.27 -6.10 20.48
C ASN A 188 -19.66 -5.47 20.77
N ALA A 189 -20.73 -6.25 20.60
CA ALA A 189 -22.10 -5.81 20.86
C ALA A 189 -22.37 -5.39 22.33
N LYS A 190 -21.50 -5.80 23.27
CA LYS A 190 -21.53 -5.40 24.68
C LYS A 190 -20.60 -4.22 25.00
N GLY A 191 -20.01 -3.59 23.98
CA GLY A 191 -19.03 -2.50 24.17
C GLY A 191 -17.65 -2.95 24.67
N LYS A 192 -17.37 -4.26 24.76
CA LYS A 192 -16.06 -4.74 25.23
C LYS A 192 -15.00 -4.49 24.17
N PHE A 193 -14.02 -3.67 24.51
CA PHE A 193 -12.87 -3.36 23.65
C PHE A 193 -11.97 -4.58 23.42
N GLN A 194 -11.47 -4.69 22.20
CA GLN A 194 -10.49 -5.65 21.75
C GLN A 194 -9.54 -4.97 20.77
N ARG A 195 -8.24 -5.00 21.08
CA ARG A 195 -7.20 -4.71 20.09
C ARG A 195 -7.10 -5.89 19.11
N LEU A 196 -7.09 -5.60 17.81
CA LEU A 196 -6.91 -6.63 16.79
C LEU A 196 -5.45 -7.09 16.74
N PRO A 197 -5.18 -8.36 16.39
CA PRO A 197 -3.82 -8.80 16.18
C PRO A 197 -3.23 -8.15 14.92
N PHE A 198 -1.96 -7.78 14.98
CA PHE A 198 -1.15 -7.46 13.80
C PHE A 198 -0.92 -8.74 12.99
N THR A 199 -1.45 -8.79 11.77
CA THR A 199 -1.50 -10.00 10.94
C THR A 199 -1.16 -9.70 9.50
N LEU A 200 -0.49 -10.62 8.81
CA LEU A 200 -0.33 -10.53 7.37
C LEU A 200 -1.70 -10.67 6.71
N LEU A 201 -2.05 -9.73 5.84
CA LEU A 201 -3.29 -9.76 5.08
C LEU A 201 -3.04 -10.22 3.65
N SER A 202 -1.92 -9.80 3.07
CA SER A 202 -1.43 -10.30 1.79
C SER A 202 0.10 -10.36 1.78
N SER A 203 0.65 -11.45 1.25
CA SER A 203 2.09 -11.59 1.07
C SER A 203 2.62 -10.82 -0.14
N ASP A 204 1.75 -10.35 -1.05
CA ASP A 204 2.13 -9.73 -2.33
C ASP A 204 1.44 -8.41 -2.65
N VAL A 205 0.32 -8.44 -3.37
CA VAL A 205 -0.46 -7.26 -3.73
C VAL A 205 -1.45 -6.94 -2.62
N PRO A 206 -1.78 -5.67 -2.36
CA PRO A 206 -2.83 -5.31 -1.41
C PRO A 206 -4.16 -5.97 -1.76
N THR A 207 -5.08 -6.03 -0.81
CA THR A 207 -6.38 -6.66 -1.05
C THR A 207 -7.19 -5.93 -2.12
N GLN A 208 -8.20 -6.62 -2.66
CA GLN A 208 -9.16 -6.00 -3.58
C GLN A 208 -9.89 -4.80 -2.95
N THR A 209 -10.10 -4.81 -1.63
CA THR A 209 -10.67 -3.68 -0.89
C THR A 209 -9.73 -2.48 -0.96
N PHE A 210 -8.44 -2.67 -0.70
CA PHE A 210 -7.43 -1.63 -0.82
C PHE A 210 -7.32 -1.11 -2.26
N ALA A 211 -7.26 -2.00 -3.25
CA ALA A 211 -7.22 -1.62 -4.66
C ALA A 211 -8.44 -0.78 -5.09
N THR A 212 -9.62 -1.09 -4.55
CA THR A 212 -10.84 -0.30 -4.79
C THR A 212 -10.72 1.10 -4.17
N ALA A 213 -10.20 1.19 -2.94
CA ALA A 213 -9.94 2.47 -2.28
C ALA A 213 -8.92 3.33 -3.03
N VAL A 214 -7.85 2.71 -3.56
CA VAL A 214 -6.88 3.38 -4.45
C VAL A 214 -7.55 3.93 -5.70
N GLY A 215 -8.44 3.16 -6.33
CA GLY A 215 -9.21 3.61 -7.49
C GLY A 215 -10.06 4.85 -7.19
N LEU A 216 -10.77 4.86 -6.05
CA LEU A 216 -11.56 5.99 -5.59
C LEU A 216 -10.70 7.21 -5.26
N TRP A 217 -9.59 7.01 -4.55
CA TRP A 217 -8.63 8.08 -4.25
C TRP A 217 -8.10 8.74 -5.54
N ASN A 218 -7.62 7.93 -6.48
CA ASN A 218 -7.05 8.38 -7.75
C ASN A 218 -8.06 9.11 -8.66
N ALA A 219 -9.36 8.85 -8.51
CA ALA A 219 -10.43 9.50 -9.26
C ALA A 219 -10.98 10.75 -8.55
N SER A 220 -10.67 10.92 -7.26
CA SER A 220 -11.17 12.00 -6.42
C SER A 220 -10.26 13.23 -6.41
N LYS A 221 -10.78 14.29 -5.81
CA LYS A 221 -10.06 15.51 -5.45
C LYS A 221 -10.20 15.70 -3.94
N ASN A 222 -9.29 16.47 -3.35
CA ASN A 222 -9.40 16.84 -1.95
C ASN A 222 -10.47 17.94 -1.76
N ILE A 223 -10.60 18.44 -0.52
CA ILE A 223 -11.61 19.46 -0.18
C ILE A 223 -11.40 20.82 -0.87
N SER A 224 -10.17 21.16 -1.27
CA SER A 224 -9.86 22.40 -2.03
C SER A 224 -10.06 22.24 -3.54
N GLY A 225 -10.29 21.01 -4.02
CA GLY A 225 -10.40 20.68 -5.44
C GLY A 225 -9.06 20.31 -6.10
N ALA A 226 -7.97 20.22 -5.34
CA ALA A 226 -6.70 19.71 -5.81
C ALA A 226 -6.77 18.21 -6.12
N ALA A 227 -6.12 17.80 -7.21
CA ALA A 227 -6.01 16.39 -7.56
C ALA A 227 -5.05 15.68 -6.60
N HIS A 228 -5.38 14.44 -6.24
CA HIS A 228 -4.47 13.62 -5.45
C HIS A 228 -3.32 13.07 -6.30
N MET A 229 -2.17 12.89 -5.64
CA MET A 229 -1.10 12.07 -6.20
C MET A 229 -1.59 10.63 -6.29
N ARG A 230 -1.36 10.02 -7.45
CA ARG A 230 -1.95 8.72 -7.76
C ARG A 230 -1.11 7.60 -7.16
N LEU A 231 -1.77 6.66 -6.47
CA LEU A 231 -1.15 5.37 -6.19
C LEU A 231 -1.31 4.43 -7.39
N PRO A 232 -0.28 3.65 -7.74
CA PRO A 232 -0.39 2.54 -8.67
C PRO A 232 -1.54 1.59 -8.29
N MET A 233 -2.36 1.22 -9.26
CA MET A 233 -3.32 0.13 -9.08
C MET A 233 -2.60 -1.18 -9.35
N ALA A 234 -2.47 -2.02 -8.33
CA ALA A 234 -1.84 -3.33 -8.45
C ALA A 234 -2.88 -4.45 -8.52
N LEU A 235 -2.61 -5.45 -9.37
CA LEU A 235 -3.41 -6.66 -9.49
C LEU A 235 -2.52 -7.89 -9.48
N GLY A 236 -2.86 -8.88 -8.65
CA GLY A 236 -2.19 -10.17 -8.67
C GLY A 236 -2.63 -11.00 -9.87
N ARG A 237 -1.66 -11.57 -10.59
CA ARG A 237 -1.86 -12.47 -11.73
C ARG A 237 -0.96 -13.69 -11.62
N TRP A 238 -1.26 -14.70 -12.42
CA TRP A 238 -0.48 -15.92 -12.55
C TRP A 238 -0.07 -16.08 -14.01
N THR A 239 1.15 -16.53 -14.28
CA THR A 239 1.52 -16.96 -15.64
C THR A 239 0.69 -18.19 -16.03
N ASN A 240 0.18 -18.23 -17.26
CA ASN A 240 -0.74 -19.29 -17.72
C ASN A 240 -0.06 -20.34 -18.62
N ILE A 241 1.17 -20.06 -19.07
CA ILE A 241 2.01 -20.94 -19.88
C ILE A 241 3.44 -20.94 -19.31
N ASP A 242 4.21 -21.96 -19.66
CA ASP A 242 5.66 -21.96 -19.45
C ASP A 242 6.35 -20.96 -20.36
N ASP A 243 7.60 -20.63 -20.02
CA ASP A 243 8.44 -19.69 -20.76
C ASP A 243 7.80 -18.30 -20.98
N THR A 244 6.94 -17.87 -20.05
CA THR A 244 6.38 -16.52 -20.07
C THR A 244 7.51 -15.51 -19.93
N GLN A 245 7.77 -14.76 -21.00
CA GLN A 245 8.87 -13.80 -21.04
C GLN A 245 8.59 -12.58 -20.15
N VAL A 246 9.65 -12.13 -19.50
CA VAL A 246 9.76 -10.81 -18.88
C VAL A 246 10.86 -10.06 -19.61
N VAL A 247 10.53 -8.92 -20.21
CA VAL A 247 11.45 -8.14 -21.04
C VAL A 247 11.59 -6.71 -20.53
N LYS A 248 12.75 -6.09 -20.78
CA LYS A 248 12.96 -4.67 -20.43
C LYS A 248 12.26 -3.74 -21.42
N ASN A 249 12.27 -4.06 -22.70
CA ASN A 249 11.67 -3.24 -23.76
C ASN A 249 10.85 -4.10 -24.73
N PRO A 250 9.51 -4.07 -24.66
CA PRO A 250 8.65 -4.80 -25.58
C PRO A 250 8.93 -4.56 -27.06
N ALA A 251 9.38 -3.37 -27.46
CA ALA A 251 9.71 -3.08 -28.87
C ALA A 251 10.98 -3.82 -29.36
N LYS A 252 11.75 -4.40 -28.46
CA LYS A 252 12.95 -5.20 -28.71
C LYS A 252 12.95 -6.44 -27.82
N ALA A 253 11.81 -7.13 -27.76
CA ALA A 253 11.58 -8.20 -26.79
C ALA A 253 12.67 -9.28 -26.83
N VAL A 254 13.12 -9.68 -28.03
CA VAL A 254 14.18 -10.68 -28.24
C VAL A 254 15.50 -10.24 -27.61
N ASP A 255 15.93 -8.99 -27.82
CA ASP A 255 17.23 -8.49 -27.35
C ASP A 255 17.20 -8.02 -25.89
N THR A 256 16.03 -7.99 -25.28
CA THR A 256 15.83 -7.40 -23.95
C THR A 256 15.13 -8.33 -22.97
N GLU A 257 15.17 -9.64 -23.24
CA GLU A 257 14.72 -10.66 -22.29
C GLU A 257 15.52 -10.54 -20.98
N LEU A 258 14.80 -10.44 -19.87
CA LEU A 258 15.34 -10.43 -18.52
C LEU A 258 15.20 -11.79 -17.85
N GLY A 259 14.19 -12.58 -18.26
CA GLY A 259 13.97 -13.92 -17.75
C GLY A 259 12.69 -14.54 -18.30
N LYS A 260 12.52 -15.84 -18.02
CA LYS A 260 11.37 -16.66 -18.41
C LYS A 260 10.74 -17.30 -17.19
N LEU A 261 9.43 -17.10 -17.03
CA LEU A 261 8.69 -17.60 -15.89
C LEU A 261 8.01 -18.92 -16.24
N VAL A 262 8.07 -19.87 -15.32
CA VAL A 262 7.31 -21.12 -15.42
C VAL A 262 5.82 -20.83 -15.23
N LYS A 263 4.95 -21.71 -15.75
CA LYS A 263 3.50 -21.65 -15.55
C LYS A 263 3.18 -21.55 -14.05
N ASN A 264 2.11 -20.82 -13.72
CA ASN A 264 1.66 -20.57 -12.35
C ASN A 264 2.68 -19.84 -11.45
N THR A 265 3.55 -19.03 -12.03
CA THR A 265 4.35 -18.04 -11.30
C THR A 265 3.49 -16.84 -10.93
N ARG A 266 3.54 -16.40 -9.67
CA ARG A 266 2.80 -15.22 -9.19
C ARG A 266 3.50 -13.93 -9.59
N VAL A 267 2.73 -13.01 -10.16
CA VAL A 267 3.21 -11.66 -10.53
C VAL A 267 2.23 -10.59 -10.08
N GLU A 268 2.75 -9.42 -9.76
CA GLU A 268 2.00 -8.18 -9.61
C GLU A 268 1.99 -7.42 -10.93
N VAL A 269 0.82 -7.01 -11.41
CA VAL A 269 0.69 -6.07 -12.53
C VAL A 269 0.53 -4.66 -11.99
N THR A 270 1.50 -3.78 -12.27
CA THR A 270 1.53 -2.39 -11.78
C THR A 270 1.00 -1.38 -12.79
N THR A 271 1.08 -1.70 -14.09
CA THR A 271 0.43 -0.92 -15.15
C THR A 271 0.14 -1.78 -16.37
N LYS A 272 -0.97 -1.49 -17.05
CA LYS A 272 -1.32 -2.11 -18.34
C LYS A 272 -0.64 -1.43 -19.53
N GLY A 273 0.11 -0.35 -19.30
CA GLY A 273 0.93 0.32 -20.32
C GLY A 273 0.15 0.88 -21.52
N GLY A 274 -1.14 1.17 -21.42
CA GLY A 274 -1.95 1.62 -22.57
C GLY A 274 -1.47 2.93 -23.21
N SER A 275 -0.70 3.73 -22.50
CA SER A 275 -0.05 4.95 -23.01
C SER A 275 1.23 4.67 -23.79
N GLU A 276 1.81 3.48 -23.69
CA GLU A 276 3.09 3.13 -24.30
C GLU A 276 2.95 2.90 -25.81
N LYS A 277 3.93 3.40 -26.58
CA LYS A 277 3.89 3.28 -28.05
C LYS A 277 3.87 1.83 -28.51
N PHE A 278 4.58 0.94 -27.83
CA PHE A 278 4.64 -0.50 -28.15
C PHE A 278 3.31 -1.23 -27.90
N ASN A 279 2.39 -0.64 -27.13
CA ASN A 279 1.07 -1.22 -26.83
C ASN A 279 -0.05 -0.76 -27.76
N LYS A 280 0.27 0.05 -28.79
CA LYS A 280 -0.67 0.43 -29.84
C LYS A 280 -0.88 -0.67 -30.89
N GLY A 281 -0.07 -1.73 -30.85
CA GLY A 281 -0.17 -2.89 -31.74
C GLY A 281 -1.19 -3.92 -31.27
N LYS A 282 -1.11 -5.13 -31.85
CA LYS A 282 -1.95 -6.27 -31.46
C LYS A 282 -1.56 -6.85 -30.10
N ASP A 283 -0.27 -6.79 -29.78
CA ASP A 283 0.24 -7.30 -28.51
C ASP A 283 0.07 -6.26 -27.41
N HIS A 284 -0.42 -6.73 -26.27
CA HIS A 284 -0.56 -5.91 -25.08
C HIS A 284 0.43 -6.39 -24.03
N TRP A 285 1.33 -5.52 -23.63
CA TRP A 285 2.36 -5.75 -22.64
C TRP A 285 2.01 -5.04 -21.35
N TRP A 286 2.06 -5.76 -20.24
CA TRP A 286 1.81 -5.24 -18.91
C TRP A 286 3.11 -5.22 -18.11
N LYS A 287 3.32 -4.16 -17.33
CA LYS A 287 4.46 -4.08 -16.43
C LYS A 287 4.18 -4.99 -15.24
N VAL A 288 5.11 -5.90 -14.99
CA VAL A 288 5.01 -6.90 -13.94
C VAL A 288 6.18 -6.83 -12.98
N THR A 289 5.91 -7.18 -11.73
CA THR A 289 6.92 -7.55 -10.74
C THR A 289 6.67 -8.99 -10.32
N VAL A 290 7.70 -9.83 -10.36
CA VAL A 290 7.61 -11.24 -9.97
C VAL A 290 7.60 -11.34 -8.43
N THR A 291 6.57 -11.94 -7.86
CA THR A 291 6.40 -11.98 -6.39
C THR A 291 6.56 -13.39 -5.80
N GLN A 292 6.82 -14.39 -6.65
CA GLN A 292 7.07 -15.77 -6.25
C GLN A 292 8.08 -16.44 -7.18
N GLY A 293 8.85 -17.39 -6.65
CA GLY A 293 9.70 -18.27 -7.44
C GLY A 293 11.13 -17.75 -7.62
N PRO A 294 11.95 -18.40 -8.47
CA PRO A 294 13.38 -18.12 -8.58
C PRO A 294 13.71 -16.69 -9.06
N GLN A 295 12.80 -16.06 -9.80
CA GLN A 295 12.96 -14.71 -10.35
C GLN A 295 12.24 -13.64 -9.51
N ILE A 296 11.90 -13.95 -8.27
CA ILE A 296 11.29 -13.00 -7.32
C ILE A 296 12.06 -11.66 -7.28
N GLY A 297 11.30 -10.56 -7.34
CA GLY A 297 11.83 -9.19 -7.40
C GLY A 297 12.15 -8.69 -8.81
N LEU A 298 12.15 -9.56 -9.84
CA LEU A 298 12.35 -9.14 -11.22
C LEU A 298 11.21 -8.23 -11.70
N VAL A 299 11.57 -7.12 -12.34
CA VAL A 299 10.63 -6.15 -12.89
C VAL A 299 10.83 -6.04 -14.40
N GLY A 300 9.74 -6.09 -15.15
CA GLY A 300 9.78 -5.91 -16.59
C GLY A 300 8.40 -5.87 -17.20
N TRP A 301 8.32 -6.20 -18.47
CA TRP A 301 7.08 -6.28 -19.23
C TRP A 301 6.81 -7.72 -19.64
N SER A 302 5.56 -8.16 -19.52
CA SER A 302 5.13 -9.47 -19.99
C SER A 302 3.87 -9.35 -20.83
N LEU A 303 3.68 -10.27 -21.77
CA LEU A 303 2.50 -10.30 -22.63
C LEU A 303 1.25 -10.59 -21.79
N ALA A 304 0.25 -9.72 -21.89
CA ALA A 304 -1.00 -9.84 -21.15
C ALA A 304 -1.72 -11.18 -21.39
N GLY A 305 -1.65 -11.69 -22.62
CA GLY A 305 -2.23 -12.98 -23.00
C GLY A 305 -1.59 -14.19 -22.30
N THR A 306 -0.41 -14.00 -21.71
CA THR A 306 0.30 -15.05 -20.93
C THR A 306 -0.02 -15.01 -19.43
N LEU A 307 -0.94 -14.13 -19.03
CA LEU A 307 -1.31 -13.91 -17.63
C LEU A 307 -2.79 -14.28 -17.41
N ALA A 308 -3.09 -14.85 -16.26
CA ALA A 308 -4.43 -15.24 -15.83
C ALA A 308 -4.75 -14.75 -14.41
N ASP A 309 -6.04 -14.63 -14.14
CA ASP A 309 -6.56 -14.16 -12.84
C ASP A 309 -6.39 -15.22 -11.74
N LYS A 310 -6.31 -16.50 -12.13
CA LYS A 310 -6.15 -17.67 -11.27
C LYS A 310 -5.11 -18.61 -11.86
N LYS A 311 -4.58 -19.51 -11.03
CA LYS A 311 -3.74 -20.60 -11.49
C LYS A 311 -4.47 -21.42 -12.55
N VAL A 312 -3.73 -21.82 -13.58
CA VAL A 312 -4.22 -22.69 -14.64
C VAL A 312 -3.91 -24.14 -14.25
N PRO A 313 -4.92 -25.03 -14.27
CA PRO A 313 -4.73 -26.46 -14.04
C PRO A 313 -3.66 -27.07 -14.95
#